data_AF-A0A377ZPB3-F1
#
_entry.id   AF-A0A377ZPB3-F1
#
_cell.length_a   1.000
_cell.length_b   1.000
_cell.length_c   1.000
_cell.angle_alpha   90.00
_cell.angle_beta   90.00
_cell.angle_gamma   90.00
#
_symmetry.space_group_name_H-M   'P 1'
#
loop_
_entity.id
_entity.type
_entity.pdbx_description
1 polymer ?
#
loop_
_entity_poly.entity_id
_entity_poly.type
_entity_poly.pdbx_seq_one_letter_code
_entity_poly.pdbx_strand_id
1 'polypeptide(L)' 'MGVCKDDLAPSLGRADEVFLLQPQHIPWQVAEVAEACVQPAHWSADVDTLAEMVVKPPTRATISW' A
#
# COMPACT_ATOMS: atom_id res chain seq x y z
N MET A 1 -14.76 12.17 14.29
CA MET A 1 -14.90 11.66 12.91
C MET A 1 -13.53 11.16 12.47
N GLY A 2 -13.12 9.99 12.98
CA GLY A 2 -11.82 9.40 12.68
C GLY A 2 -11.95 8.52 11.45
N VAL A 3 -11.02 8.66 10.51
CA VAL A 3 -10.76 7.61 9.52
C VAL A 3 -10.49 6.33 10.30
N CYS A 4 -11.40 5.37 10.22
CA CYS A 4 -11.20 4.04 10.80
C CYS A 4 -10.13 3.35 9.94
N LYS A 5 -8.94 3.08 10.51
CA LYS A 5 -7.86 2.39 9.80
C LYS A 5 -8.35 1.03 9.25
N ASP A 6 -9.32 0.42 9.94
CA ASP A 6 -9.96 -0.84 9.56
C ASP A 6 -10.84 -0.75 8.30
N ASP A 7 -11.28 0.45 7.91
CA ASP A 7 -12.08 0.66 6.68
C ASP A 7 -11.20 1.01 5.47
N LEU A 8 -9.94 1.40 5.72
CA LEU A 8 -8.97 1.72 4.68
C LEU A 8 -8.50 0.45 3.94
N ALA A 9 -8.22 -0.63 4.66
CA ALA A 9 -7.80 -1.91 4.09
C ALA A 9 -8.82 -2.51 3.09
N PRO A 10 -10.12 -2.65 3.41
CA PRO A 10 -11.11 -3.15 2.44
C PRO A 10 -11.34 -2.18 1.28
N SER A 11 -11.20 -0.87 1.49
CA SER A 11 -11.30 0.14 0.42
C SER A 11 -10.21 -0.02 -0.63
N LEU A 12 -9.02 -0.47 -0.21
CA LEU A 12 -7.90 -0.74 -1.10
C LEU A 12 -8.04 -2.09 -1.83
N GLY A 13 -8.98 -2.95 -1.41
CA GLY A 13 -9.20 -4.33 -1.86
C GLY A 13 -9.39 -4.54 -3.36
N ARG A 14 -9.64 -3.47 -4.12
CA ARG A 14 -9.80 -3.52 -5.58
C ARG A 14 -8.55 -3.12 -6.36
N ALA A 15 -7.51 -2.61 -5.69
CA ALA A 15 -6.27 -2.25 -6.35
C ALA A 15 -5.44 -3.51 -6.66
N ASP A 16 -4.79 -3.53 -7.83
CA ASP A 16 -3.84 -4.58 -8.18
C ASP A 16 -2.62 -4.59 -7.23
N GLU A 17 -2.15 -3.39 -6.85
CA GLU A 17 -1.07 -3.16 -5.89
C GLU A 17 -1.36 -1.91 -5.05
N VAL A 18 -0.94 -1.93 -3.79
CA VAL A 18 -1.18 -0.84 -2.84
C VAL A 18 0.16 -0.32 -2.32
N PHE A 19 0.33 0.99 -2.37
CA PHE A 19 1.52 1.67 -1.85
C PHE A 19 1.12 2.70 -0.79
N LEU A 20 1.56 2.48 0.44
CA LEU A 20 1.21 3.27 1.62
C LEU A 20 2.43 4.04 2.12
N LEU A 21 2.38 5.38 2.08
CA LEU A 21 3.43 6.21 2.68
C LEU A 21 3.15 6.38 4.17
N GLN A 22 4.16 6.15 5.03
CA GLN A 22 4.07 6.43 6.46
C GLN A 22 4.32 7.93 6.73
N PRO A 23 3.28 8.71 7.07
CA PRO A 23 3.46 10.11 7.44
C PRO A 23 4.06 10.19 8.85
N GLN A 24 4.99 11.11 9.08
CA GLN A 24 5.62 11.32 10.40
C GLN A 24 4.68 11.90 11.47
N HIS A 25 3.44 12.24 11.09
CA HIS A 25 2.48 12.97 11.92
C HIS A 25 1.44 12.07 12.60
N ILE A 26 1.29 10.79 12.22
CA ILE A 26 0.27 9.90 12.80
C ILE A 26 0.84 8.94 13.86
N PRO A 27 0.10 8.74 14.98
CA PRO A 27 0.54 7.90 16.08
C PRO A 27 0.39 6.38 15.81
N TRP A 28 -0.23 6.00 14.69
CA TRP A 28 -0.48 4.61 14.29
C TRP A 28 0.35 4.24 13.07
N GLN A 29 0.65 2.94 12.92
CA GLN A 29 1.51 2.47 11.83
C GLN A 29 0.68 2.09 10.60
N VAL A 30 1.00 2.67 9.45
CA VAL A 30 0.40 2.28 8.16
C VAL A 30 0.70 0.83 7.79
N ALA A 31 1.75 0.25 8.37
CA ALA A 31 2.05 -1.18 8.29
C ALA A 31 0.87 -2.05 8.75
N GLU A 32 0.17 -1.66 9.83
CA GLU A 32 -0.98 -2.42 10.31
C GLU A 32 -2.16 -2.44 9.31
N VAL A 33 -2.30 -1.38 8.50
CA VAL A 33 -3.30 -1.33 7.42
C VAL A 33 -2.83 -2.14 6.21
N ALA A 34 -1.53 -2.09 5.90
CA ALA A 34 -0.94 -2.90 4.84
C ALA A 34 -1.12 -4.40 5.12
N GLU A 35 -0.90 -4.84 6.36
CA GLU A 35 -1.11 -6.23 6.79
C GLU A 35 -2.58 -6.66 6.71
N ALA A 36 -3.51 -5.73 6.88
CA ALA A 36 -4.94 -5.99 6.75
C ALA A 36 -5.42 -6.04 5.29
N CYS A 37 -4.58 -5.67 4.32
CA CYS A 37 -4.91 -5.76 2.90
C CYS A 37 -4.78 -7.20 2.39
N VAL A 38 -5.69 -7.60 1.49
CA VAL A 38 -5.69 -8.94 0.87
C VAL A 38 -4.73 -8.99 -0.33
N GLN A 39 -4.61 -7.87 -1.01
CA GLN A 39 -3.76 -7.57 -2.15
C GLN A 39 -2.36 -7.13 -1.65
N PRO A 40 -1.31 -7.27 -2.48
CA PRO A 40 0.05 -6.87 -2.10
C PRO A 40 0.09 -5.38 -1.72
N ALA A 41 0.39 -5.15 -0.44
CA ALA A 41 0.49 -3.83 0.15
C ALA A 41 1.92 -3.57 0.61
N HIS A 42 2.53 -2.54 0.03
CA HIS A 42 3.87 -2.09 0.36
C HIS A 42 3.77 -0.77 1.10
N TRP A 43 4.46 -0.66 2.23
CA TRP A 43 4.56 0.59 2.96
C TRP A 43 6.00 1.06 3.01
N SER A 44 6.19 2.38 2.94
CA SER A 44 7.51 3.01 3.05
C SER A 44 7.39 4.32 3.83
N ALA A 45 8.43 4.65 4.60
CA ALA A 45 8.53 5.95 5.27
C ALA A 45 9.14 7.03 4.36
N ASP A 46 9.58 6.65 3.16
CA ASP A 46 10.29 7.49 2.22
C ASP A 46 9.58 7.49 0.85
N VAL A 47 9.32 8.68 0.33
CA VAL A 47 8.57 8.88 -0.93
C VAL A 47 9.39 8.43 -2.12
N ASP A 48 10.70 8.70 -2.13
CA ASP A 48 11.59 8.30 -3.21
C ASP A 48 11.62 6.78 -3.33
N THR A 49 11.80 6.08 -2.20
CA THR A 49 11.74 4.61 -2.14
C THR A 49 10.38 4.08 -2.62
N LEU A 50 9.29 4.72 -2.22
CA LEU A 50 7.94 4.35 -2.66
C LEU A 50 7.75 4.56 -4.17
N ALA A 51 8.24 5.67 -4.70
CA ALA A 51 8.21 5.99 -6.12
C ALA A 51 9.05 5.01 -6.94
N GLU A 52 10.23 4.61 -6.46
CA GLU A 52 11.05 3.58 -7.12
C GLU A 52 10.33 2.23 -7.19
N MET A 53 9.63 1.82 -6.13
CA MET A 53 8.82 0.61 -6.13
C MET A 53 7.65 0.70 -7.13
N VAL A 54 6.97 1.85 -7.20
CA VAL A 54 5.86 2.09 -8.14
C VAL A 54 6.33 2.18 -9.59
N VAL A 55 7.52 2.75 -9.85
CA VAL A 55 8.10 2.86 -11.20
C VAL A 55 8.61 1.52 -11.70
N LYS A 56 8.97 0.62 -10.77
CA LYS A 56 9.52 -0.70 -11.08
C LYS A 56 8.69 -1.82 -10.46
N PRO A 57 7.38 -1.89 -10.75
CA PRO A 57 6.57 -3.00 -10.27
C PRO A 57 7.13 -4.28 -10.88
N PRO A 58 7.20 -5.40 -10.13
CA PRO A 58 7.69 -6.66 -10.66
C PRO A 58 6.84 -6.99 -11.88
N THR A 59 7.47 -6.93 -13.06
CA THR A 59 6.84 -7.14 -14.37
C THR A 59 5.85 -8.28 -14.26
N ARG A 60 4.56 -7.92 -14.23
CA ARG A 60 3.46 -8.87 -14.26
C ARG A 60 3.71 -9.71 -15.50
N ALA A 61 4.20 -10.93 -15.32
CA ALA A 61 4.52 -11.83 -16.40
C ALA A 61 3.27 -11.86 -17.27
N THR A 62 3.37 -11.24 -18.44
CA THR A 62 2.30 -11.20 -19.41
C THR A 62 1.92 -12.66 -19.63
N ILE A 63 0.76 -13.05 -19.12
CA ILE A 63 0.07 -14.26 -19.53
C ILE A 63 -0.06 -14.13 -21.04
N SER A 64 0.90 -14.75 -21.74
CA SER A 64 0.85 -14.98 -23.17
C SER A 64 -0.37 -15.86 -23.40
N TRP A 65 -1.28 -15.35 -24.22
CA TRP A 65 -2.46 -16.03 -24.75
C TRP A 65 -2.16 -17.46 -25.21
#